data_AF-A0A849S8E9-F1
#
_entry.id   AF-A0A849S8E9-F1
#
_cell.length_a   1.000
_cell.length_b   1.000
_cell.length_c   1.000
_cell.angle_alpha   90.00
_cell.angle_beta   90.00
_cell.angle_gamma   90.00
#
_symmetry.space_group_name_H-M   'P 1'
#
loop_
_entity.id
_entity.type
_entity.pdbx_description
1 polymer ?
#
loop_
_entity_poly.entity_id
_entity_poly.type
_entity_poly.pdbx_seq_one_letter_code
_entity_poly.pdbx_strand_id
1 'polypeptide(L)'
;MDDKEFQQFIKRTSAFQAEVTKIIVRINPVSEVRLIVAFQSGLLAFEHSTAALQLISGGLLPSGYSLFRPQLESLVRDIWLLHAASDTWIDKFSQPLALETANKASQAPTLVEMLVQLEKSEAPRHIVEQLQEFKRVT
;
A
#
# COMPACT_ATOMS: atom_id res chain seq x y z
N MET A 1 26.45 -1.72 -5.32
CA MET A 1 25.66 -1.82 -6.56
C MET A 1 26.12 -0.69 -7.45
N ASP A 2 26.66 -1.01 -8.61
CA ASP A 2 27.01 0.02 -9.62
C ASP A 2 25.76 0.46 -10.41
N ASP A 3 25.90 1.51 -11.23
CA ASP A 3 24.76 2.06 -12.00
C ASP A 3 24.15 1.03 -12.96
N LYS A 4 24.97 0.15 -13.56
CA LYS A 4 24.49 -0.86 -14.50
C LYS A 4 23.69 -1.94 -13.77
N GLU A 5 24.17 -2.38 -12.62
CA GLU A 5 23.48 -3.30 -11.73
C GLU A 5 22.16 -2.70 -11.23
N PHE A 6 22.14 -1.41 -10.85
CA PHE A 6 20.92 -0.71 -10.42
C PHE A 6 19.89 -0.63 -11.54
N GLN A 7 20.30 -0.22 -12.75
CA GLN A 7 19.38 -0.14 -13.89
C GLN A 7 18.84 -1.53 -14.27
N GLN A 8 19.67 -2.57 -14.20
CA GLN A 8 19.23 -3.93 -14.43
C GLN A 8 18.24 -4.40 -13.35
N PHE A 9 18.46 -4.03 -12.08
CA PHE A 9 17.53 -4.29 -10.99
C PHE A 9 16.18 -3.61 -11.25
N ILE A 10 16.16 -2.31 -11.52
CA ILE A 10 14.93 -1.55 -11.79
C ILE A 10 14.17 -2.12 -13.00
N LYS A 11 14.87 -2.49 -14.07
CA LYS A 11 14.26 -3.14 -15.25
C LYS A 11 13.58 -4.46 -14.90
N ARG A 12 14.24 -5.33 -14.12
CA ARG A 12 13.69 -6.61 -13.68
C ARG A 12 12.48 -6.43 -12.78
N THR A 13 12.56 -5.50 -11.82
CA THR A 13 11.46 -5.18 -10.91
C THR A 13 10.25 -4.62 -11.65
N SER A 14 10.48 -3.73 -12.62
CA SER A 14 9.41 -3.18 -13.48
C SER A 14 8.73 -4.25 -14.32
N ALA A 15 9.51 -5.18 -14.90
CA ALA A 15 8.95 -6.29 -15.67
C ALA A 15 8.12 -7.23 -14.78
N PHE A 16 8.61 -7.57 -13.59
CA PHE A 16 7.86 -8.38 -12.62
C PHE A 16 6.55 -7.69 -12.22
N GLN A 17 6.61 -6.40 -11.90
CA GLN A 17 5.44 -5.64 -11.49
C GLN A 17 4.40 -5.52 -12.62
N ALA A 18 4.84 -5.41 -13.88
CA ALA A 18 3.94 -5.44 -15.04
C ALA A 18 3.20 -6.77 -15.14
N GLU A 19 3.86 -7.91 -14.91
CA GLU A 19 3.20 -9.22 -14.89
C GLU A 19 2.22 -9.38 -13.72
N VAL A 20 2.58 -8.91 -12.52
CA VAL A 20 1.67 -8.91 -11.36
C VAL A 20 0.43 -8.06 -11.63
N THR A 21 0.61 -6.88 -12.23
CA THR A 21 -0.51 -5.98 -12.59
C THR A 21 -1.50 -6.67 -13.52
N LYS A 22 -1.03 -7.44 -14.52
CA LYS A 22 -1.90 -8.20 -15.43
C LYS A 22 -2.79 -9.23 -14.71
N ILE A 23 -2.33 -9.74 -13.57
CA ILE A 23 -3.11 -10.67 -12.74
C ILE A 23 -4.11 -9.87 -11.90
N ILE A 24 -3.64 -8.83 -11.21
CA ILE A 24 -4.46 -8.02 -10.29
C ILE A 24 -5.67 -7.41 -11.00
N VAL A 25 -5.50 -6.86 -12.21
CA VAL A 25 -6.61 -6.25 -12.99
C VAL A 25 -7.70 -7.24 -13.40
N ARG A 26 -7.49 -8.55 -13.23
CA ARG A 26 -8.47 -9.61 -13.48
C ARG A 26 -9.13 -10.12 -12.20
N ILE A 27 -8.64 -9.72 -11.03
CA ILE A 27 -9.19 -10.13 -9.74
C ILE A 27 -10.32 -9.18 -9.39
N ASN A 28 -11.49 -9.75 -9.11
CA ASN A 28 -12.57 -9.03 -8.47
C ASN A 28 -12.67 -9.49 -7.02
N PRO A 29 -12.60 -8.60 -6.03
CA PRO A 29 -12.83 -9.00 -4.65
C PRO A 29 -14.25 -9.56 -4.50
N VAL A 30 -14.43 -10.44 -3.52
CA VAL A 30 -15.78 -10.86 -3.09
C VAL A 30 -16.56 -9.60 -2.68
N SER A 31 -17.86 -9.58 -2.92
CA SER A 31 -18.73 -8.40 -2.73
C SER A 31 -19.01 -8.05 -1.26
N GLU A 32 -18.03 -8.28 -0.38
CA GLU A 32 -18.02 -7.86 1.01
C GLU A 32 -17.31 -6.50 1.13
N VAL A 33 -17.93 -5.55 1.83
CA VAL A 33 -17.44 -4.17 1.93
C VAL A 33 -16.00 -4.11 2.44
N ARG A 34 -15.67 -4.90 3.49
CA ARG A 34 -14.32 -4.98 4.07
C ARG A 34 -13.27 -5.38 3.05
N LEU A 35 -13.55 -6.42 2.26
CA LEU A 35 -12.64 -6.91 1.24
C LEU A 35 -12.48 -5.90 0.10
N ILE A 36 -13.56 -5.20 -0.28
CA ILE A 36 -13.50 -4.15 -1.30
C ILE A 36 -12.60 -2.98 -0.85
N VAL A 37 -12.80 -2.44 0.35
CA VAL A 37 -12.04 -1.27 0.83
C VAL A 37 -10.57 -1.60 1.11
N ALA A 38 -10.30 -2.82 1.60
CA ALA A 38 -8.95 -3.34 1.75
C ALA A 38 -8.26 -3.46 0.39
N PHE A 39 -8.91 -4.13 -0.57
CA PHE A 39 -8.39 -4.30 -1.93
C PHE A 39 -8.09 -2.96 -2.62
N GLN A 40 -8.94 -1.96 -2.45
CA GLN A 40 -8.69 -0.60 -2.97
C GLN A 40 -7.42 0.03 -2.37
N SER A 41 -7.17 -0.14 -1.08
CA SER A 41 -5.93 0.33 -0.45
C SER A 41 -4.70 -0.43 -0.98
N GLY A 42 -4.84 -1.73 -1.22
CA GLY A 42 -3.79 -2.56 -1.84
C GLY A 42 -3.49 -2.11 -3.27
N LEU A 43 -4.51 -1.83 -4.08
CA LEU A 43 -4.35 -1.29 -5.44
C LEU A 43 -3.59 0.04 -5.44
N LEU A 44 -3.91 0.95 -4.52
CA LEU A 44 -3.20 2.23 -4.39
C LEU A 44 -1.71 2.02 -4.05
N ALA A 45 -1.38 1.04 -3.20
CA ALA A 45 0.02 0.68 -2.95
C ALA A 45 0.74 0.20 -4.22
N PHE A 46 0.06 -0.59 -5.07
CA PHE A 46 0.59 -1.02 -6.37
C PHE A 46 0.75 0.13 -7.36
N GLU A 47 -0.18 1.09 -7.38
CA GLU A 47 -0.08 2.30 -8.20
C GLU A 47 1.13 3.15 -7.80
N HIS A 48 1.35 3.37 -6.49
CA HIS A 48 2.54 4.06 -6.00
C HIS A 48 3.84 3.35 -6.37
N SER A 49 3.89 2.02 -6.24
CA SER A 49 5.04 1.23 -6.67
C SER A 49 5.31 1.42 -8.17
N THR A 50 4.25 1.44 -8.98
CA THR A 50 4.37 1.56 -10.45
C THR A 50 4.93 2.93 -10.81
N ALA A 51 4.37 3.98 -10.22
CA ALA A 51 4.83 5.34 -10.41
C ALA A 51 6.28 5.53 -9.92
N ALA A 52 6.66 4.93 -8.78
CA ALA A 52 8.02 4.99 -8.26
C ALA A 52 9.03 4.41 -9.24
N LEU A 53 8.75 3.21 -9.78
CA LEU A 53 9.61 2.56 -10.77
C LEU A 53 9.71 3.35 -12.07
N GLN A 54 8.61 3.94 -12.55
CA GLN A 54 8.61 4.79 -13.74
C GLN A 54 9.46 6.06 -13.54
N LEU A 55 9.31 6.73 -12.40
CA LEU A 55 10.08 7.94 -12.07
C LEU A 55 11.57 7.61 -11.91
N ILE A 56 11.91 6.53 -11.21
CA ILE A 56 13.29 6.09 -11.04
C ILE A 56 13.93 5.72 -12.38
N SER A 57 13.21 4.98 -13.23
CA SER A 57 13.67 4.63 -14.58
C SER A 57 13.87 5.86 -15.47
N GLY A 58 13.09 6.91 -15.25
CA GLY A 58 13.21 8.19 -15.94
C GLY A 58 14.29 9.13 -15.36
N GLY A 59 15.05 8.70 -14.36
CA GLY A 59 16.08 9.53 -13.71
C GLY A 59 15.54 10.54 -12.68
N LEU A 60 14.24 10.54 -12.40
CA LEU A 60 13.59 11.42 -11.42
C LEU A 60 13.64 10.78 -10.02
N LEU A 61 14.85 10.46 -9.55
CA LEU A 61 15.08 9.65 -8.34
C LEU A 61 14.40 10.21 -7.09
N PRO A 62 14.55 11.51 -6.72
CA PRO A 62 13.95 12.02 -5.49
C PRO A 62 12.42 11.92 -5.48
N SER A 63 11.79 12.20 -6.62
CA SER A 63 10.34 12.06 -6.80
C SER A 63 9.88 10.61 -6.79
N GLY A 64 10.70 9.69 -7.29
CA GLY A 64 10.42 8.26 -7.21
C GLY A 64 10.52 7.74 -5.78
N TYR A 65 11.57 8.12 -5.04
CA TYR A 65 11.76 7.70 -3.65
C TYR A 65 10.71 8.28 -2.69
N SER A 66 10.19 9.48 -2.95
CA SER A 66 9.13 10.07 -2.12
C SER A 66 7.83 9.24 -2.12
N LEU A 67 7.64 8.35 -3.10
CA LEU A 67 6.48 7.47 -3.18
C LEU A 67 6.57 6.21 -2.31
N PHE A 68 7.74 5.85 -1.79
CA PHE A 68 7.89 4.66 -0.94
C PHE A 68 7.10 4.78 0.36
N ARG A 69 7.03 5.99 0.93
CA ARG A 69 6.25 6.26 2.13
C ARG A 69 4.73 6.07 1.93
N PRO A 70 4.07 6.76 0.97
CA PRO A 70 2.64 6.55 0.73
C PRO A 70 2.32 5.14 0.19
N GLN A 71 3.24 4.48 -0.50
CA GLN A 71 3.13 3.05 -0.84
C GLN A 71 3.01 2.18 0.41
N LEU A 72 3.93 2.33 1.38
CA LEU A 72 3.88 1.60 2.64
C LEU A 72 2.60 1.89 3.41
N GLU A 73 2.21 3.16 3.50
CA GLU A 73 0.99 3.56 4.22
C GLU A 73 -0.26 2.92 3.63
N SER A 74 -0.35 2.82 2.31
CA SER A 74 -1.47 2.18 1.62
C SER A 74 -1.48 0.67 1.82
N LEU A 75 -0.31 0.02 1.79
CA LEU A 75 -0.17 -1.42 2.05
C LEU A 75 -0.50 -1.78 3.50
N VAL A 76 -0.03 -1.00 4.47
CA VAL A 76 -0.39 -1.21 5.88
C VAL A 76 -1.88 -1.00 6.08
N ARG A 77 -2.49 0.00 5.42
CA ARG A 77 -3.92 0.25 5.50
C ARG A 77 -4.73 -0.93 4.96
N ASP A 78 -4.35 -1.51 3.83
CA ASP A 78 -4.98 -2.73 3.28
C ASP A 78 -5.02 -3.85 4.32
N ILE A 79 -3.85 -4.25 4.82
CA ILE A 79 -3.71 -5.36 5.77
C ILE A 79 -4.44 -5.05 7.09
N TRP A 80 -4.39 -3.80 7.53
CA TRP A 80 -5.13 -3.34 8.71
C TRP A 80 -6.65 -3.40 8.51
N LEU A 81 -7.17 -2.99 7.35
CA LEU A 81 -8.60 -3.10 7.01
C LEU A 81 -9.06 -4.57 7.01
N LEU A 82 -8.21 -5.50 6.55
CA LEU A 82 -8.52 -6.93 6.56
C LEU A 82 -8.56 -7.53 7.97
N HIS A 83 -7.59 -7.20 8.82
CA HIS A 83 -7.32 -7.98 10.03
C HIS A 83 -7.63 -7.28 11.35
N ALA A 84 -7.67 -5.95 11.39
CA ALA A 84 -7.66 -5.20 12.65
C ALA A 84 -8.67 -4.04 12.72
N ALA A 85 -9.08 -3.48 11.59
CA ALA A 85 -10.02 -2.37 11.55
C ALA A 85 -11.41 -2.76 12.07
N SER A 86 -12.01 -1.92 12.91
CA SER A 86 -13.40 -2.06 13.31
C SER A 86 -14.35 -1.79 12.14
N ASP A 87 -15.59 -2.30 12.22
CA ASP A 87 -16.61 -2.05 11.19
C ASP A 87 -16.90 -0.55 11.02
N THR A 88 -16.79 0.24 12.08
CA THR A 88 -16.90 1.71 12.00
C THR A 88 -15.85 2.32 11.07
N TRP A 89 -14.63 1.76 11.03
CA TRP A 89 -13.61 2.20 10.08
C TRP A 89 -13.91 1.71 8.66
N ILE A 90 -14.39 0.47 8.50
CA ILE A 90 -14.83 -0.04 7.20
C ILE A 90 -15.91 0.86 6.58
N ASP A 91 -16.91 1.25 7.37
CA ASP A 91 -17.98 2.16 6.93
C ASP A 91 -17.48 3.56 6.56
N LYS A 92 -16.42 4.04 7.22
CA LYS A 92 -15.80 5.34 6.86
C LYS A 92 -15.03 5.24 5.55
N PHE A 93 -14.28 4.16 5.35
CA PHE A 93 -13.46 3.96 4.14
C PHE A 93 -14.29 3.52 2.92
N SER A 94 -15.50 3.01 3.12
CA SER A 94 -16.43 2.65 2.02
C SER A 94 -17.20 3.85 1.45
N GLN A 95 -17.22 4.98 2.16
CA GLN A 95 -17.88 6.19 1.70
C GLN A 95 -17.10 6.83 0.54
N PRO A 96 -17.79 7.34 -0.50
CA PRO A 96 -17.15 8.11 -1.56
C PRO A 96 -16.37 9.29 -0.97
N LEU A 97 -15.20 9.58 -1.56
CA LEU A 97 -14.41 10.77 -1.25
C LEU A 97 -15.16 12.05 -1.68
N ALA A 98 -16.10 12.51 -0.86
CA ALA A 98 -16.72 13.84 -0.97
C ALA A 98 -15.89 14.87 -0.18
N LEU A 99 -16.03 16.16 -0.52
CA LEU A 99 -15.38 17.29 0.17
C LEU A 99 -15.61 17.29 1.69
N GLU A 100 -16.77 16.81 2.16
CA GLU A 100 -17.08 16.69 3.59
C GLU A 100 -16.34 15.54 4.29
N THR A 101 -15.96 14.49 3.56
CA THR A 101 -15.20 13.32 4.05
C THR A 101 -13.69 13.54 4.07
N ALA A 102 -13.17 14.53 3.33
CA ALA A 102 -11.74 14.86 3.33
C ALA A 102 -11.24 15.27 4.73
N ASN A 103 -12.06 15.99 5.51
CA ASN A 103 -11.76 16.35 6.90
C ASN A 103 -11.94 15.16 7.87
N LYS A 104 -12.66 14.10 7.51
CA LYS A 104 -12.80 12.89 8.32
C LYS A 104 -11.65 11.90 8.08
N ALA A 105 -11.03 11.94 6.89
CA ALA A 105 -9.82 11.19 6.59
C ALA A 105 -8.63 11.60 7.49
N SER A 106 -8.59 12.84 7.98
CA SER A 106 -7.59 13.28 8.96
C SER A 106 -7.73 12.65 10.34
N GLN A 107 -8.81 11.90 10.60
CA GLN A 107 -9.00 11.11 11.81
C GLN A 107 -8.54 9.66 11.65
N ALA A 108 -8.19 9.23 10.43
CA ALA A 108 -7.73 7.87 10.19
C ALA A 108 -6.51 7.56 11.08
N PRO A 109 -6.38 6.31 11.57
CA PRO A 109 -5.22 5.93 12.35
C PRO A 109 -3.94 6.16 11.54
N THR A 110 -2.92 6.68 12.21
CA THR A 110 -1.58 6.84 11.64
C THR A 110 -0.99 5.47 11.29
N LEU A 111 0.04 5.48 10.44
CA LEU A 111 0.84 4.28 10.13
C LEU A 111 1.27 3.52 11.39
N VAL A 112 1.69 4.24 12.42
CA VAL A 112 2.17 3.64 13.67
C VAL A 112 1.03 2.97 14.44
N GLU A 113 -0.13 3.64 14.53
CA GLU A 113 -1.29 3.08 15.20
C GLU A 113 -1.84 1.85 14.49
N MET A 114 -1.89 1.85 13.16
CA MET A 114 -2.30 0.67 12.37
C MET A 114 -1.37 -0.52 12.64
N LEU A 115 -0.04 -0.31 12.67
CA LEU A 115 0.91 -1.38 12.96
C LEU A 115 0.76 -1.94 14.38
N VAL A 116 0.56 -1.08 15.38
CA VAL A 116 0.31 -1.52 16.77
C VAL A 116 -0.99 -2.32 16.88
N GLN A 117 -2.02 -1.97 16.10
CA GLN A 117 -3.27 -2.73 16.05
C GLN A 117 -3.07 -4.08 15.34
N LEU A 118 -2.28 -4.11 14.26
CA LEU A 118 -1.93 -5.33 13.54
C LEU A 118 -1.15 -6.33 14.39
N GLU A 119 -0.20 -5.87 15.22
CA GLU A 119 0.53 -6.71 16.17
C GLU A 119 -0.38 -7.49 17.15
N LYS A 120 -1.57 -6.96 17.43
CA LYS A 120 -2.56 -7.52 18.36
C LYS A 120 -3.69 -8.27 17.66
N SER A 121 -3.61 -8.39 16.33
CA SER A 121 -4.66 -8.99 15.50
C SER A 121 -4.28 -10.41 15.05
N GLU A 122 -5.18 -11.05 14.32
CA GLU A 122 -4.95 -12.35 13.66
C GLU A 122 -4.18 -12.22 12.32
N ALA A 123 -3.61 -11.05 12.02
CA ALA A 123 -2.76 -10.88 10.84
C ALA A 123 -1.54 -11.82 10.91
N PRO A 124 -1.08 -12.39 9.78
CA PRO A 124 0.09 -13.25 9.77
C PRO A 124 1.32 -12.53 10.33
N ARG A 125 1.87 -13.03 11.44
CA ARG A 125 2.96 -12.37 12.18
C ARG A 125 4.16 -11.98 11.32
N HIS A 126 4.59 -12.88 10.44
CA HIS A 126 5.73 -12.62 9.54
C HIS A 126 5.48 -11.46 8.57
N ILE A 127 4.23 -11.22 8.15
CA ILE A 127 3.86 -10.07 7.33
C ILE A 127 3.96 -8.79 8.15
N VAL A 128 3.42 -8.79 9.38
CA VAL A 128 3.50 -7.63 10.27
C VAL A 128 4.95 -7.26 10.57
N GLU A 129 5.81 -8.23 10.83
CA GLU A 129 7.26 -8.03 11.05
C GLU A 129 7.93 -7.37 9.83
N GLN A 130 7.64 -7.82 8.60
CA GLN A 130 8.18 -7.21 7.38
C GLN A 130 7.75 -5.75 7.19
N LEU A 131 6.49 -5.41 7.50
CA LEU A 131 6.01 -4.03 7.42
C LEU A 131 6.74 -3.11 8.41
N GLN A 132 7.04 -3.62 9.60
CA GLN A 132 7.80 -2.88 10.62
C GLN A 132 9.25 -2.66 10.21
N GLU A 133 9.89 -3.66 9.61
CA GLU A 133 11.24 -3.53 9.07
C GLU A 133 11.28 -2.48 7.96
N PHE A 134 10.32 -2.51 7.04
CA PHE A 134 10.26 -1.53 5.94
C PHE A 134 10.02 -0.11 6.45
N LYS A 135 9.16 0.07 7.46
CA LYS A 135 8.98 1.37 8.13
C LYS A 135 10.28 1.93 8.71
N ARG A 136 11.21 1.10 9.20
CA ARG A 136 12.46 1.60 9.80
C ARG A 136 13.40 2.25 8.78
N VAL A 137 13.24 1.92 7.50
CA VAL A 137 14.08 2.40 6.40
C VAL A 137 13.36 3.40 5.49
N THR A 138 12.11 3.77 5.81
CA THR A 138 11.27 4.71 5.04
C THR A 138 10.64 5.81 5.90
#